data_AF-A0A6P3E9X1-F1
#
_entry.id   AF-A0A6P3E9X1-F1
#
_cell.length_a   1.000
_cell.length_b   1.000
_cell.length_c   1.000
_cell.angle_alpha   90.00
_cell.angle_beta   90.00
_cell.angle_gamma   90.00
#
_symmetry.space_group_name_H-M   'P 1'
#
loop_
_entity.id
_entity.type
_entity.pdbx_description
1 polymer ?
#
loop_
_entity_poly.entity_id
_entity_poly.type
_entity_poly.pdbx_seq_one_letter_code
_entity_poly.pdbx_strand_id
1 'polypeptide(L)'
;MGEPAEPRNQAKWEPYEKNISAISQNLSGEYFRYKGILFPVGIYSPESISLVENAEVQDDDIFIVTYPKSGTNWMIEILSLILKDGDPSWIHSVPIWKRSPWCEAIMGAFSLPNQPSPRLMSSHLPIQLFAKAFFNSKAKVIYMGRNPRDVAVSLYHYSKIARQLKDPGTPDQFLENFLKGEVQFGSWFDHIKGWIRMKGKENFLFITYEEMHQDLHSSVQRICQFLGRPLGEEALESVVAHSSFKAMKANTMSNFSLLPHSLLDQRHGAFLRKGVCGDWKNHFTLAQSEAFDRVYREQMRGLPTFPWDVDPEDASPDSDPGPDPSPNPDRAPEAPHP
;
A
#
# COMPACT_ATOMS: atom_id res chain seq x y z
N MET A 1 33.79 27.04 -3.89
CA MET A 1 32.62 27.41 -3.06
C MET A 1 31.40 27.02 -3.87
N GLY A 2 30.73 25.94 -3.50
CA GLY A 2 29.52 25.49 -4.20
C GLY A 2 28.34 26.35 -3.75
N GLU A 3 27.61 26.90 -4.71
CA GLU A 3 26.34 27.58 -4.44
C GLU A 3 25.36 26.59 -3.79
N PRO A 4 24.60 27.01 -2.77
CA PRO A 4 23.53 26.20 -2.23
C PRO A 4 22.39 26.14 -3.28
N ALA A 5 21.96 24.93 -3.62
CA ALA A 5 20.80 24.73 -4.49
C ALA A 5 19.54 25.32 -3.83
N GLU A 6 19.02 26.43 -4.37
CA GLU A 6 17.77 27.05 -3.94
C GLU A 6 16.52 26.22 -4.30
N PRO A 7 15.40 26.39 -3.55
CA PRO A 7 14.27 25.46 -3.52
C PRO A 7 13.29 25.67 -4.67
N ARG A 8 13.64 25.25 -5.89
CA ARG A 8 12.78 25.41 -7.09
C ARG A 8 11.42 24.69 -7.06
N ASN A 9 11.16 23.85 -6.06
CA ASN A 9 9.90 23.10 -5.96
C ASN A 9 8.87 23.67 -4.99
N GLN A 10 9.22 24.61 -4.09
CA GLN A 10 8.30 25.05 -3.03
C GLN A 10 7.15 25.90 -3.59
N ALA A 11 7.45 26.83 -4.51
CA ALA A 11 6.47 27.73 -5.13
C ALA A 11 5.37 27.02 -5.94
N LYS A 12 5.64 25.81 -6.47
CA LYS A 12 4.65 25.03 -7.24
C LYS A 12 3.54 24.43 -6.37
N TRP A 13 3.81 24.25 -5.08
CA TRP A 13 2.87 23.64 -4.13
C TRP A 13 2.21 24.64 -3.18
N GLU A 14 2.55 25.93 -3.23
CA GLU A 14 1.87 26.95 -2.43
C GLU A 14 0.36 27.05 -2.73
N PRO A 15 -0.09 26.98 -4.00
CA PRO A 15 -1.53 26.90 -4.29
C PRO A 15 -2.16 25.64 -3.70
N TYR A 16 -1.43 24.52 -3.70
CA TYR A 16 -1.89 23.24 -3.15
C TYR A 16 -2.12 23.33 -1.64
N GLU A 17 -1.21 23.95 -0.88
CA GLU A 17 -1.34 24.07 0.58
C GLU A 17 -2.46 25.03 1.00
N LYS A 18 -2.58 26.19 0.32
CA LYS A 18 -3.70 27.11 0.54
C LYS A 18 -5.05 26.47 0.18
N ASN A 19 -5.11 25.74 -0.92
CA ASN A 19 -6.33 25.07 -1.36
C ASN A 19 -6.70 23.89 -0.46
N ILE A 20 -5.74 23.09 0.03
CA ILE A 20 -6.06 21.99 0.95
C ILE A 20 -6.62 22.48 2.27
N SER A 21 -6.09 23.58 2.81
CA SER A 21 -6.66 24.17 4.03
C SER A 21 -8.12 24.57 3.79
N ALA A 22 -8.42 25.27 2.69
CA ALA A 22 -9.78 25.67 2.34
C ALA A 22 -10.72 24.49 2.04
N ILE A 23 -10.27 23.50 1.27
CA ILE A 23 -11.03 22.28 0.95
C ILE A 23 -11.33 21.50 2.23
N SER A 24 -10.33 21.35 3.12
CA SER A 24 -10.47 20.55 4.33
C SER A 24 -11.53 21.09 5.30
N GLN A 25 -11.78 22.40 5.29
CA GLN A 25 -12.79 23.01 6.16
C GLN A 25 -14.23 22.71 5.72
N ASN A 26 -14.43 22.31 4.46
CA ASN A 26 -15.73 22.09 3.86
C ASN A 26 -16.01 20.60 3.55
N LEU A 27 -15.26 19.68 4.16
CA LEU A 27 -15.48 18.24 3.97
C LEU A 27 -16.79 17.81 4.65
N SER A 28 -17.73 17.30 3.87
CA SER A 28 -19.03 16.82 4.38
C SER A 28 -18.99 15.40 4.94
N GLY A 29 -17.92 14.64 4.67
CA GLY A 29 -17.86 13.21 4.98
C GLY A 29 -18.82 12.37 4.11
N GLU A 30 -19.34 12.91 3.02
CA GLU A 30 -20.25 12.22 2.12
C GLU A 30 -19.51 11.56 0.95
N TYR A 31 -20.23 10.69 0.23
CA TYR A 31 -19.74 10.02 -0.96
C TYR A 31 -20.56 10.43 -2.19
N PHE A 32 -19.90 10.59 -3.32
CA PHE A 32 -20.55 10.60 -4.63
C PHE A 32 -20.25 9.29 -5.38
N ARG A 33 -21.07 8.96 -6.39
CA ARG A 33 -20.83 7.80 -7.27
C ARG A 33 -20.27 8.24 -8.61
N TYR A 34 -19.20 7.59 -9.05
CA TYR A 34 -18.68 7.69 -10.41
C TYR A 34 -18.61 6.29 -11.01
N LYS A 35 -19.38 6.07 -12.10
CA LYS A 35 -19.52 4.75 -12.75
C LYS A 35 -19.80 3.60 -11.76
N GLY A 36 -20.68 3.86 -10.79
CA GLY A 36 -21.11 2.90 -9.76
C GLY A 36 -20.23 2.83 -8.51
N ILE A 37 -19.00 3.36 -8.53
CA ILE A 37 -18.04 3.31 -7.43
C ILE A 37 -18.16 4.56 -6.54
N LEU A 38 -18.05 4.39 -5.22
CA LEU A 38 -18.14 5.47 -4.24
C LEU A 38 -16.80 6.18 -4.05
N PHE A 39 -16.83 7.51 -4.02
CA PHE A 39 -15.67 8.36 -3.79
C PHE A 39 -15.98 9.46 -2.76
N PRO A 40 -15.04 9.77 -1.84
CA PRO A 40 -15.22 10.87 -0.88
C PRO A 40 -15.41 12.23 -1.56
N VAL A 41 -16.44 12.97 -1.15
CA VAL A 41 -16.66 14.36 -1.62
C VAL A 41 -15.54 15.27 -1.11
N GLY A 42 -15.12 16.21 -1.96
CA GLY A 42 -14.18 17.28 -1.62
C GLY A 42 -12.72 16.95 -1.93
N ILE A 43 -12.27 15.71 -1.77
CA ILE A 43 -10.92 15.28 -2.19
C ILE A 43 -10.89 14.79 -3.65
N TYR A 44 -12.02 14.27 -4.11
CA TYR A 44 -12.22 13.75 -5.46
C TYR A 44 -13.42 14.45 -6.11
N SER A 45 -13.44 14.49 -7.44
CA SER A 45 -14.62 14.90 -8.22
C SER A 45 -14.79 13.98 -9.44
N PRO A 46 -15.97 13.94 -10.07
CA PRO A 46 -16.15 13.24 -11.34
C PRO A 46 -15.12 13.65 -12.41
N GLU A 47 -14.76 14.94 -12.44
CA GLU A 47 -13.79 15.51 -13.37
C GLU A 47 -12.37 15.02 -13.05
N SER A 48 -11.96 14.99 -11.77
CA SER A 48 -10.63 14.52 -11.38
C SER A 48 -10.43 13.03 -11.68
N ILE A 49 -11.47 12.22 -11.50
CA ILE A 49 -11.44 10.79 -11.87
C ILE A 49 -11.43 10.62 -13.39
N SER A 50 -12.27 11.37 -14.10
CA SER A 50 -12.31 11.36 -15.57
C SER A 50 -10.99 11.83 -16.20
N LEU A 51 -10.25 12.72 -15.54
CA LEU A 51 -8.92 13.15 -15.98
C LEU A 51 -7.96 11.96 -16.00
N VAL A 52 -7.97 11.12 -14.96
CA VAL A 52 -7.10 9.94 -14.88
C VAL A 52 -7.35 8.98 -16.03
N GLU A 53 -8.61 8.66 -16.32
CA GLU A 53 -8.96 7.72 -17.39
C GLU A 53 -8.39 8.12 -18.75
N ASN A 54 -8.24 9.42 -18.99
CA ASN A 54 -7.79 10.00 -20.25
C ASN A 54 -6.38 10.62 -20.15
N ALA A 55 -5.67 10.38 -19.05
CA ALA A 55 -4.36 10.96 -18.82
C ALA A 55 -3.27 10.32 -19.69
N GLU A 56 -2.25 11.11 -20.01
CA GLU A 56 -1.04 10.63 -20.66
C GLU A 56 -0.13 9.89 -19.68
N VAL A 57 0.32 8.71 -20.09
CA VAL A 57 1.22 7.84 -19.35
C VAL A 57 2.55 7.75 -20.09
N GLN A 58 3.65 8.00 -19.39
CA GLN A 58 5.02 7.90 -19.90
C GLN A 58 5.56 6.49 -19.63
N ASP A 59 6.43 6.01 -20.51
CA ASP A 59 6.99 4.65 -20.42
C ASP A 59 7.83 4.40 -19.14
N ASP A 60 8.36 5.44 -18.51
CA ASP A 60 9.13 5.36 -17.27
C ASP A 60 8.34 5.77 -16.01
N ASP A 61 7.02 5.96 -16.13
CA ASP A 61 6.15 6.16 -14.99
C ASP A 61 6.14 4.93 -14.08
N ILE A 62 6.07 5.18 -12.77
CA ILE A 62 5.92 4.16 -11.74
C ILE A 62 4.64 4.45 -10.96
N PHE A 63 3.70 3.53 -11.01
CA PHE A 63 2.43 3.60 -10.30
C PHE A 63 2.40 2.62 -9.13
N ILE A 64 2.03 3.12 -7.96
CA ILE A 64 1.65 2.31 -6.81
C ILE A 64 0.13 2.20 -6.82
N VAL A 65 -0.38 0.98 -6.92
CA VAL A 65 -1.83 0.76 -6.88
C VAL A 65 -2.21 -0.14 -5.73
N THR A 66 -3.21 0.28 -4.97
CA THR A 66 -3.65 -0.45 -3.77
C THR A 66 -5.13 -0.24 -3.55
N TYR A 67 -5.81 -1.20 -2.94
CA TYR A 67 -7.05 -0.86 -2.25
C TYR A 67 -6.70 -0.02 -1.00
N PRO A 68 -7.50 1.01 -0.63
CA PRO A 68 -7.23 1.81 0.55
C PRO A 68 -6.86 0.99 1.79
N LYS A 69 -5.84 1.46 2.53
CA LYS A 69 -5.35 0.84 3.78
C LYS A 69 -4.59 -0.49 3.63
N SER A 70 -4.18 -0.83 2.40
CA SER A 70 -3.35 -2.02 2.12
C SER A 70 -1.83 -1.79 2.28
N GLY A 71 -1.40 -0.63 2.81
CA GLY A 71 0.01 -0.33 3.03
C GLY A 71 0.65 0.61 2.01
N THR A 72 -0.13 1.38 1.25
CA THR A 72 0.37 2.30 0.20
C THR A 72 1.54 3.16 0.65
N ASN A 73 1.45 3.79 1.84
CA ASN A 73 2.52 4.65 2.34
C ASN A 73 3.84 3.92 2.54
N TRP A 74 3.78 2.64 2.93
CA TRP A 74 4.97 1.83 3.10
C TRP A 74 5.67 1.61 1.76
N MET A 75 4.90 1.30 0.72
CA MET A 75 5.39 1.21 -0.66
C MET A 75 5.90 2.56 -1.18
N ILE A 76 5.22 3.68 -0.90
CA ILE A 76 5.69 5.02 -1.29
C ILE A 76 7.05 5.31 -0.66
N GLU A 77 7.24 4.99 0.62
CA GLU A 77 8.50 5.23 1.33
C GLU A 77 9.64 4.42 0.72
N ILE A 78 9.42 3.12 0.53
CA ILE A 78 10.39 2.20 -0.08
C ILE A 78 10.80 2.70 -1.46
N LEU A 79 9.83 3.02 -2.33
CA LEU A 79 10.12 3.50 -3.68
C LEU A 79 10.83 4.86 -3.67
N SER A 80 10.51 5.73 -2.72
CA SER A 80 11.20 7.01 -2.59
C SER A 80 12.67 6.83 -2.23
N LEU A 81 12.99 5.87 -1.35
CA LEU A 81 14.35 5.54 -0.97
C LEU A 81 15.09 4.81 -2.10
N ILE A 82 14.45 3.86 -2.80
CA ILE A 82 15.03 3.17 -3.97
C ILE A 82 15.37 4.18 -5.07
N LEU A 83 14.49 5.15 -5.35
CA LEU A 83 14.75 6.19 -6.36
C LEU A 83 15.87 7.18 -5.98
N LYS A 84 16.34 7.12 -4.73
CA LYS A 84 17.44 7.92 -4.18
C LYS A 84 18.59 7.07 -3.68
N ASP A 85 18.69 5.83 -4.15
CA ASP A 85 19.79 4.91 -3.83
C ASP A 85 20.02 4.76 -2.32
N GLY A 86 18.93 4.76 -1.53
CA GLY A 86 18.95 4.67 -0.08
C GLY A 86 19.14 5.99 0.67
N ASP A 87 19.33 7.12 -0.01
CA ASP A 87 19.45 8.44 0.64
C ASP A 87 18.09 8.92 1.20
N PRO A 88 17.97 9.14 2.52
CA PRO A 88 16.72 9.56 3.14
C PRO A 88 16.43 11.06 3.00
N SER A 89 17.31 11.86 2.38
CA SER A 89 17.15 13.31 2.23
C SER A 89 15.79 13.70 1.65
N TRP A 90 15.29 12.97 0.65
CA TRP A 90 14.00 13.24 0.02
C TRP A 90 12.82 12.92 0.95
N ILE A 91 12.87 11.80 1.67
CA ILE A 91 11.79 11.40 2.59
C ILE A 91 11.75 12.27 3.85
N HIS A 92 12.85 12.91 4.24
CA HIS A 92 12.91 13.81 5.39
C HIS A 92 12.55 15.27 5.06
N SER A 93 12.59 15.65 3.78
CA SER A 93 12.35 17.05 3.35
C SER A 93 11.04 17.26 2.60
N VAL A 94 10.48 16.22 1.96
CA VAL A 94 9.29 16.35 1.11
C VAL A 94 8.15 15.46 1.64
N PRO A 95 6.96 16.04 1.89
CA PRO A 95 5.79 15.27 2.31
C PRO A 95 5.45 14.13 1.34
N ILE A 96 5.02 13.01 1.89
CA ILE A 96 4.76 11.77 1.15
C ILE A 96 3.76 11.93 -0.02
N TRP A 97 2.71 12.74 0.15
CA TRP A 97 1.73 13.04 -0.91
C TRP A 97 2.27 13.95 -2.03
N LYS A 98 3.42 14.59 -1.83
CA LYS A 98 4.14 15.32 -2.89
C LYS A 98 5.17 14.44 -3.59
N ARG A 99 5.73 13.44 -2.90
CA ARG A 99 6.66 12.44 -3.46
C ARG A 99 5.95 11.45 -4.38
N SER A 100 4.75 11.02 -3.97
CA SER A 100 3.86 10.19 -4.76
C SER A 100 2.43 10.74 -4.73
N PRO A 101 2.10 11.71 -5.58
CA PRO A 101 0.76 12.27 -5.65
C PRO A 101 -0.26 11.24 -6.15
N TRP A 102 -1.47 11.33 -5.61
CA TRP A 102 -2.61 10.50 -6.01
C TRP A 102 -3.09 10.89 -7.40
N CYS A 103 -3.36 9.94 -8.27
CA CYS A 103 -3.80 10.21 -9.64
C CYS A 103 -5.17 10.90 -9.66
N GLU A 104 -6.11 10.37 -8.89
CA GLU A 104 -7.54 10.68 -8.94
C GLU A 104 -7.99 11.85 -8.07
N ALA A 105 -7.11 12.37 -7.20
CA ALA A 105 -7.42 13.52 -6.37
C ALA A 105 -7.63 14.79 -7.23
N ILE A 106 -8.45 15.73 -6.75
CA ILE A 106 -8.64 17.03 -7.42
C ILE A 106 -7.30 17.72 -7.67
N MET A 107 -6.42 17.66 -6.67
CA MET A 107 -5.03 18.12 -6.76
C MET A 107 -4.09 16.93 -6.96
N GLY A 108 -4.35 16.12 -7.98
CA GLY A 108 -3.66 14.87 -8.25
C GLY A 108 -2.45 14.98 -9.18
N ALA A 109 -1.77 13.85 -9.42
CA ALA A 109 -0.56 13.79 -10.22
C ALA A 109 -0.71 14.42 -11.62
N PHE A 110 -1.84 14.16 -12.28
CA PHE A 110 -2.11 14.67 -13.63
C PHE A 110 -2.55 16.14 -13.69
N SER A 111 -2.77 16.78 -12.53
CA SER A 111 -3.02 18.22 -12.42
C SER A 111 -1.74 19.05 -12.22
N LEU A 112 -0.60 18.39 -12.00
CA LEU A 112 0.66 19.03 -11.66
C LEU A 112 1.55 19.18 -12.89
N PRO A 113 1.93 20.41 -13.29
CA PRO A 113 2.77 20.63 -14.46
C PRO A 113 4.23 20.27 -14.20
N ASN A 114 4.91 19.72 -15.21
CA ASN A 114 6.36 19.56 -15.27
C ASN A 114 6.95 18.77 -14.08
N GLN A 115 6.40 17.59 -13.80
CA GLN A 115 7.01 16.64 -12.88
C GLN A 115 8.24 15.97 -13.54
N PRO A 116 9.40 15.94 -12.88
CA PRO A 116 10.58 15.28 -13.43
C PRO A 116 10.37 13.77 -13.52
N SER A 117 10.84 13.16 -14.60
CA SER A 117 10.83 11.71 -14.75
C SER A 117 12.02 11.06 -14.01
N PRO A 118 11.87 9.82 -13.50
CA PRO A 118 10.66 9.02 -13.51
C PRO A 118 9.61 9.57 -12.53
N ARG A 119 8.35 9.65 -12.96
CA ARG A 119 7.25 10.09 -12.08
C ARG A 119 6.83 8.92 -11.20
N LEU A 120 6.81 9.16 -9.89
CA LEU A 120 6.24 8.23 -8.92
C LEU A 120 4.83 8.70 -8.56
N MET A 121 3.81 7.87 -8.80
CA MET A 121 2.41 8.22 -8.58
C MET A 121 1.68 7.12 -7.84
N SER A 122 0.61 7.48 -7.13
CA SER A 122 -0.22 6.52 -6.38
C SER A 122 -1.66 6.53 -6.90
N SER A 123 -2.36 5.41 -6.81
CA SER A 123 -3.80 5.37 -7.07
C SER A 123 -4.51 4.30 -6.26
N HIS A 124 -5.75 4.60 -5.90
CA HIS A 124 -6.71 3.65 -5.34
C HIS A 124 -7.80 3.24 -6.34
N LEU A 125 -7.67 3.64 -7.61
CA LEU A 125 -8.68 3.34 -8.61
C LEU A 125 -8.71 1.83 -8.93
N PRO A 126 -9.92 1.23 -9.00
CA PRO A 126 -10.06 -0.10 -9.54
C PRO A 126 -9.71 -0.09 -11.04
N ILE A 127 -9.26 -1.24 -11.56
CA ILE A 127 -8.62 -1.33 -12.90
C ILE A 127 -9.47 -0.72 -14.03
N GLN A 128 -10.80 -0.81 -13.95
CA GLN A 128 -11.73 -0.29 -14.97
C GLN A 128 -11.84 1.25 -15.00
N LEU A 129 -11.34 1.94 -13.97
CA LEU A 129 -11.28 3.41 -13.90
C LEU A 129 -9.84 3.92 -14.02
N PHE A 130 -8.85 3.05 -14.16
CA PHE A 130 -7.46 3.45 -14.28
C PHE A 130 -7.14 4.04 -15.67
N ALA A 131 -5.99 4.72 -15.78
CA ALA A 131 -5.58 5.41 -17.00
C ALA A 131 -5.53 4.46 -18.20
N LYS A 132 -6.33 4.72 -19.24
CA LYS A 132 -6.43 3.83 -20.40
C LYS A 132 -5.10 3.69 -21.15
N ALA A 133 -4.33 4.77 -21.20
CA ALA A 133 -3.02 4.81 -21.84
C ALA A 133 -2.01 3.82 -21.20
N PHE A 134 -2.17 3.48 -19.91
CA PHE A 134 -1.31 2.52 -19.23
C PHE A 134 -1.30 1.14 -19.89
N PHE A 135 -2.45 0.67 -20.38
CA PHE A 135 -2.56 -0.69 -20.92
C PHE A 135 -1.74 -0.92 -22.19
N ASN A 136 -1.31 0.17 -22.85
CA ASN A 136 -0.48 0.15 -24.06
C ASN A 136 0.91 0.81 -23.85
N SER A 137 1.29 1.14 -22.62
CA SER A 137 2.61 1.73 -22.30
C SER A 137 3.55 0.74 -21.63
N LYS A 138 4.82 1.14 -21.45
CA LYS A 138 5.82 0.39 -20.68
C LYS A 138 5.91 0.81 -19.20
N ALA A 139 5.07 1.77 -18.80
CA ALA A 139 4.99 2.20 -17.41
C ALA A 139 4.82 1.00 -16.48
N LYS A 140 5.36 1.10 -15.27
CA LYS A 140 5.32 0.01 -14.30
C LYS A 140 4.23 0.23 -13.28
N VAL A 141 3.47 -0.81 -12.96
CA VAL A 141 2.54 -0.85 -11.82
C VAL A 141 3.07 -1.82 -10.77
N ILE A 142 3.10 -1.37 -9.52
CA ILE A 142 3.25 -2.22 -8.34
C ILE A 142 1.90 -2.24 -7.63
N TYR A 143 1.21 -3.37 -7.73
CA TYR A 143 -0.01 -3.62 -6.98
C TYR A 143 0.30 -4.24 -5.63
N MET A 144 -0.12 -3.60 -4.55
CA MET A 144 0.03 -4.13 -3.20
C MET A 144 -1.32 -4.56 -2.60
N GLY A 145 -1.43 -5.86 -2.29
CA GLY A 145 -2.56 -6.47 -1.59
C GLY A 145 -2.33 -6.57 -0.08
N ARG A 146 -3.40 -6.76 0.69
CA ARG A 146 -3.36 -7.02 2.14
C ARG A 146 -4.57 -7.84 2.54
N ASN A 147 -4.46 -8.61 3.62
CA ASN A 147 -5.58 -9.33 4.22
C ASN A 147 -6.79 -8.41 4.37
N PRO A 148 -7.94 -8.72 3.73
CA PRO A 148 -9.09 -7.83 3.74
C PRO A 148 -9.70 -7.63 5.14
N ARG A 149 -9.47 -8.54 6.08
CA ARG A 149 -9.90 -8.39 7.48
C ARG A 149 -9.11 -7.27 8.16
N ASP A 150 -7.79 -7.23 7.98
CA ASP A 150 -6.95 -6.14 8.49
C ASP A 150 -7.21 -4.81 7.78
N VAL A 151 -7.52 -4.86 6.48
CA VAL A 151 -7.96 -3.68 5.71
C VAL A 151 -9.23 -3.11 6.30
N ALA A 152 -10.26 -3.93 6.58
CA ALA A 152 -11.51 -3.49 7.18
C ALA A 152 -11.28 -2.81 8.55
N VAL A 153 -10.50 -3.43 9.44
CA VAL A 153 -10.14 -2.83 10.74
C VAL A 153 -9.37 -1.52 10.57
N SER A 154 -8.39 -1.48 9.67
CA SER A 154 -7.61 -0.28 9.44
C SER A 154 -8.43 0.84 8.84
N LEU A 155 -9.42 0.54 7.98
CA LEU A 155 -10.32 1.52 7.40
C LEU A 155 -11.32 2.03 8.43
N TYR A 156 -11.89 1.15 9.27
CA TYR A 156 -12.79 1.53 10.36
C TYR A 156 -12.18 2.59 11.28
N HIS A 157 -10.96 2.35 11.79
CA HIS A 157 -10.27 3.31 12.65
C HIS A 157 -9.86 4.59 11.89
N TYR A 158 -9.49 4.46 10.62
CA TYR A 158 -9.15 5.63 9.81
C TYR A 158 -10.36 6.55 9.57
N SER A 159 -11.54 5.99 9.29
CA SER A 159 -12.77 6.77 9.08
C SER A 159 -13.18 7.60 10.30
N LYS A 160 -12.79 7.21 11.51
CA LYS A 160 -13.04 8.00 12.74
C LYS A 160 -12.21 9.28 12.82
N ILE A 161 -11.05 9.32 12.17
CA ILE A 161 -10.14 10.48 12.21
C ILE A 161 -10.07 11.24 10.88
N ALA A 162 -10.50 10.62 9.78
CA ALA A 162 -10.45 11.16 8.43
C ALA A 162 -11.75 11.90 8.11
N ARG A 163 -11.71 13.23 8.08
CA ARG A 163 -12.90 14.08 7.95
C ARG A 163 -13.57 14.03 6.57
N GLN A 164 -12.85 13.57 5.55
CA GLN A 164 -13.42 13.31 4.24
C GLN A 164 -14.29 12.05 4.20
N LEU A 165 -14.20 11.18 5.22
CA LEU A 165 -14.99 9.96 5.29
C LEU A 165 -16.16 10.13 6.26
N LYS A 166 -17.27 9.47 5.94
CA LYS A 166 -18.38 9.32 6.87
C LYS A 166 -17.91 8.56 8.11
N ASP A 167 -18.43 8.93 9.28
CA ASP A 167 -18.27 8.10 10.48
C ASP A 167 -18.70 6.66 10.18
N PRO A 168 -17.88 5.66 10.57
CA PRO A 168 -18.13 4.28 10.18
C PRO A 168 -19.33 3.64 10.91
N GLY A 169 -19.85 4.26 11.98
CA GLY A 169 -20.88 3.68 12.81
C GLY A 169 -20.39 2.51 13.66
N THR A 170 -21.26 1.54 13.89
CA THR A 170 -20.92 0.33 14.65
C THR A 170 -20.00 -0.59 13.84
N PRO A 171 -19.16 -1.42 14.50
CA PRO A 171 -18.33 -2.40 13.80
C PRO A 171 -19.13 -3.34 12.87
N ASP A 172 -20.31 -3.79 13.30
CA ASP A 172 -21.19 -4.65 12.49
C ASP A 172 -21.65 -3.97 11.20
N GLN A 173 -22.18 -2.75 11.32
CA GLN A 173 -22.68 -2.00 10.18
C GLN A 173 -21.54 -1.66 9.20
N PHE A 174 -20.38 -1.29 9.72
CA PHE A 174 -19.23 -1.03 8.89
C PHE A 174 -18.75 -2.28 8.14
N LEU A 175 -18.68 -3.43 8.83
CA LEU A 175 -18.27 -4.69 8.22
C LEU A 175 -19.24 -5.13 7.11
N GLU A 176 -20.55 -4.96 7.34
CA GLU A 176 -21.57 -5.22 6.32
C GLU A 176 -21.37 -4.33 5.09
N ASN A 177 -21.18 -3.01 5.29
CA ASN A 177 -20.91 -2.08 4.19
C ASN A 177 -19.62 -2.44 3.45
N PHE A 178 -18.57 -2.82 4.16
CA PHE A 178 -17.29 -3.25 3.57
C PHE A 178 -17.47 -4.48 2.67
N LEU A 179 -18.18 -5.51 3.15
CA LEU A 179 -18.44 -6.74 2.40
C LEU A 179 -19.33 -6.50 1.16
N LYS A 180 -20.26 -5.54 1.23
CA LYS A 180 -21.09 -5.11 0.08
C LYS A 180 -20.36 -4.16 -0.88
N GLY A 181 -19.17 -3.69 -0.54
CA GLY A 181 -18.46 -2.67 -1.31
C GLY A 181 -19.10 -1.27 -1.23
N GLU A 182 -19.90 -1.00 -0.20
CA GLU A 182 -20.53 0.29 0.10
C GLU A 182 -19.59 1.22 0.90
N VAL A 183 -18.33 1.26 0.47
CA VAL A 183 -17.26 2.08 1.05
C VAL A 183 -16.48 2.77 -0.08
N GLN A 184 -15.60 3.72 0.26
CA GLN A 184 -14.75 4.38 -0.75
C GLN A 184 -13.99 3.37 -1.63
N PHE A 185 -13.91 3.66 -2.91
CA PHE A 185 -13.28 2.82 -3.94
C PHE A 185 -13.95 1.44 -4.16
N GLY A 186 -15.10 1.20 -3.53
CA GLY A 186 -15.96 0.04 -3.80
C GLY A 186 -15.50 -1.24 -3.11
N SER A 187 -15.87 -2.37 -3.74
CA SER A 187 -15.57 -3.72 -3.26
C SER A 187 -14.07 -4.03 -3.30
N TRP A 188 -13.51 -4.40 -2.15
CA TRP A 188 -12.13 -4.93 -2.08
C TRP A 188 -11.96 -6.14 -3.01
N PHE A 189 -12.97 -7.01 -3.05
CA PHE A 189 -12.96 -8.24 -3.87
C PHE A 189 -12.83 -7.90 -5.35
N ASP A 190 -13.65 -6.97 -5.86
CA ASP A 190 -13.60 -6.59 -7.27
C ASP A 190 -12.32 -5.84 -7.60
N HIS A 191 -11.83 -5.01 -6.67
CA HIS A 191 -10.59 -4.28 -6.83
C HIS A 191 -9.40 -5.24 -7.03
N ILE A 192 -9.19 -6.19 -6.11
CA ILE A 192 -8.08 -7.14 -6.24
C ILE A 192 -8.28 -8.08 -7.42
N LYS A 193 -9.50 -8.61 -7.64
CA LYS A 193 -9.81 -9.48 -8.79
C LYS A 193 -9.56 -8.79 -10.13
N GLY A 194 -9.83 -7.49 -10.22
CA GLY A 194 -9.57 -6.69 -11.41
C GLY A 194 -8.07 -6.57 -11.68
N TRP A 195 -7.31 -6.14 -10.67
CA TRP A 195 -5.88 -5.85 -10.81
C TRP A 195 -5.01 -7.09 -11.00
N ILE A 196 -5.30 -8.20 -10.31
CA ILE A 196 -4.49 -9.42 -10.44
C ILE A 196 -4.59 -10.09 -11.82
N ARG A 197 -5.52 -9.66 -12.69
CA ARG A 197 -5.56 -10.07 -14.11
C ARG A 197 -4.32 -9.64 -14.89
N MET A 198 -3.56 -8.67 -14.36
CA MET A 198 -2.31 -8.20 -14.94
C MET A 198 -1.09 -9.06 -14.53
N LYS A 199 -1.27 -10.02 -13.61
CA LYS A 199 -0.20 -10.97 -13.24
C LYS A 199 0.31 -11.68 -14.50
N GLY A 200 1.63 -11.77 -14.62
CA GLY A 200 2.33 -12.35 -15.77
C GLY A 200 2.80 -11.32 -16.80
N LYS A 201 2.36 -10.05 -16.73
CA LYS A 201 2.95 -8.97 -17.54
C LYS A 201 4.27 -8.48 -16.94
N GLU A 202 5.25 -8.20 -17.79
CA GLU A 202 6.59 -7.75 -17.39
C GLU A 202 6.59 -6.40 -16.65
N ASN A 203 5.61 -5.54 -16.94
CA ASN A 203 5.46 -4.21 -16.33
C ASN A 203 4.47 -4.19 -15.15
N PHE A 204 4.14 -5.34 -14.57
CA PHE A 204 3.24 -5.46 -13.42
C PHE A 204 3.83 -6.35 -12.32
N LEU A 205 4.00 -5.79 -11.13
CA LEU A 205 4.39 -6.52 -9.92
C LEU A 205 3.20 -6.63 -8.96
N PHE A 206 2.90 -7.85 -8.51
CA PHE A 206 2.00 -8.09 -7.38
C PHE A 206 2.82 -8.48 -6.15
N ILE A 207 2.61 -7.76 -5.05
CA ILE A 207 3.20 -8.03 -3.74
C ILE A 207 2.15 -7.83 -2.65
N THR A 208 2.35 -8.43 -1.48
CA THR A 208 1.44 -8.30 -0.35
C THR A 208 2.09 -7.62 0.85
N TYR A 209 1.25 -6.99 1.67
CA TYR A 209 1.65 -6.43 2.96
C TYR A 209 2.27 -7.51 3.87
N GLU A 210 1.73 -8.72 3.80
CA GLU A 210 2.17 -9.88 4.55
C GLU A 210 3.59 -10.33 4.14
N GLU A 211 3.88 -10.44 2.84
CA GLU A 211 5.25 -10.73 2.33
C GLU A 211 6.26 -9.68 2.82
N MET A 212 5.90 -8.40 2.73
CA MET A 212 6.77 -7.30 3.19
C MET A 212 7.00 -7.31 4.70
N HIS A 213 6.03 -7.79 5.48
CA HIS A 213 6.17 -7.94 6.93
C HIS A 213 6.96 -9.19 7.31
N GLN A 214 6.87 -10.25 6.51
CA GLN A 214 7.61 -11.49 6.73
C GLN A 214 9.10 -11.30 6.44
N ASP A 215 9.45 -10.71 5.31
CA ASP A 215 10.83 -10.41 4.93
C ASP A 215 10.88 -9.14 4.07
N LEU A 216 11.14 -8.00 4.74
CA LEU A 216 11.23 -6.71 4.09
C LEU A 216 12.45 -6.62 3.17
N HIS A 217 13.59 -7.22 3.54
CA HIS A 217 14.83 -7.11 2.77
C HIS A 217 14.70 -7.79 1.41
N SER A 218 14.26 -9.06 1.39
CA SER A 218 13.99 -9.80 0.16
C SER A 218 12.89 -9.14 -0.68
N SER A 219 11.86 -8.59 -0.03
CA SER A 219 10.79 -7.84 -0.71
C SER A 219 11.33 -6.60 -1.43
N VAL A 220 12.20 -5.82 -0.78
CA VAL A 220 12.85 -4.64 -1.39
C VAL A 220 13.75 -5.06 -2.55
N GLN A 221 14.53 -6.14 -2.41
CA GLN A 221 15.35 -6.66 -3.51
C GLN A 221 14.50 -7.02 -4.74
N ARG A 222 13.36 -7.69 -4.53
CA ARG A 222 12.42 -8.05 -5.61
C ARG A 222 11.82 -6.81 -6.28
N ILE A 223 11.51 -5.75 -5.53
CA ILE A 223 11.05 -4.47 -6.07
C ILE A 223 12.16 -3.80 -6.90
N CYS A 224 13.40 -3.78 -6.41
CA CYS A 224 14.55 -3.25 -7.12
C CYS A 224 14.78 -3.97 -8.46
N GLN A 225 14.70 -5.30 -8.48
CA GLN A 225 14.80 -6.12 -9.69
C GLN A 225 13.69 -5.77 -10.70
N PHE A 226 12.43 -5.69 -10.25
CA PHE A 226 11.30 -5.31 -11.11
C PHE A 226 11.46 -3.91 -11.72
N LEU A 227 12.00 -2.96 -10.96
CA LEU A 227 12.24 -1.61 -11.46
C LEU A 227 13.44 -1.52 -12.39
N GLY A 228 14.35 -2.51 -12.38
CA GLY A 228 15.64 -2.45 -13.06
C GLY A 228 16.63 -1.50 -12.36
N ARG A 229 16.54 -1.41 -11.02
CA ARG A 229 17.35 -0.52 -10.17
C ARG A 229 17.99 -1.31 -9.02
N PRO A 230 19.01 -2.14 -9.30
CA PRO A 230 19.70 -2.88 -8.25
C PRO A 230 20.39 -1.90 -7.28
N LEU A 231 20.37 -2.24 -5.99
CA LEU A 231 21.05 -1.49 -4.94
C LEU A 231 22.19 -2.33 -4.37
N GLY A 232 23.27 -1.67 -3.94
CA GLY A 232 24.29 -2.30 -3.10
C GLY A 232 23.75 -2.56 -1.69
N GLU A 233 24.42 -3.43 -0.93
CA GLU A 233 23.94 -3.87 0.39
C GLU A 233 23.71 -2.71 1.36
N GLU A 234 24.62 -1.73 1.42
CA GLU A 234 24.47 -0.55 2.29
C GLU A 234 23.22 0.28 1.95
N ALA A 235 22.99 0.54 0.65
CA ALA A 235 21.81 1.26 0.19
C ALA A 235 20.51 0.47 0.47
N LEU A 236 20.56 -0.85 0.30
CA LEU A 236 19.45 -1.75 0.59
C LEU A 236 19.11 -1.77 2.09
N GLU A 237 20.11 -1.90 2.95
CA GLU A 237 19.97 -1.80 4.41
C GLU A 237 19.39 -0.44 4.82
N SER A 238 19.82 0.66 4.18
CA SER A 238 19.24 1.98 4.40
C SER A 238 17.75 2.03 4.04
N VAL A 239 17.36 1.48 2.88
CA VAL A 239 15.95 1.38 2.48
C VAL A 239 15.14 0.64 3.54
N VAL A 240 15.62 -0.52 4.01
CA VAL A 240 14.96 -1.34 5.03
C VAL A 240 14.82 -0.58 6.35
N ALA A 241 15.90 0.05 6.83
CA ALA A 241 15.93 0.77 8.11
C ALA A 241 14.94 1.94 8.13
N HIS A 242 14.97 2.79 7.09
CA HIS A 242 14.10 3.96 6.97
C HIS A 242 12.64 3.62 6.62
N SER A 243 12.40 2.44 6.04
CA SER A 243 11.04 1.93 5.76
C SER A 243 10.43 1.17 6.93
N SER A 244 11.12 1.03 8.07
CA SER A 244 10.53 0.41 9.26
C SER A 244 9.35 1.22 9.79
N PHE A 245 8.35 0.54 10.36
CA PHE A 245 7.16 1.22 10.92
C PHE A 245 7.54 2.29 11.95
N LYS A 246 8.54 2.01 12.80
CA LYS A 246 9.05 2.95 13.80
C LYS A 246 9.67 4.19 13.15
N ALA A 247 10.52 4.02 12.13
CA ALA A 247 11.15 5.13 11.43
C ALA A 247 10.12 6.02 10.73
N MET A 248 9.21 5.41 9.95
CA MET A 248 8.14 6.13 9.26
C MET A 248 7.21 6.88 10.23
N LYS A 249 6.89 6.28 11.38
CA LYS A 249 6.04 6.92 12.40
C LYS A 249 6.70 8.14 13.04
N ALA A 250 8.02 8.12 13.19
CA ALA A 250 8.80 9.25 13.68
C ALA A 250 9.02 10.35 12.62
N ASN A 251 8.97 10.02 11.33
CA ASN A 251 9.17 10.97 10.25
C ASN A 251 7.90 11.83 9.99
N THR A 252 7.97 13.13 10.28
CA THR A 252 6.86 14.10 10.09
C THR A 252 6.41 14.23 8.63
N MET A 253 7.29 13.95 7.67
CA MET A 253 6.97 13.96 6.24
C MET A 253 6.23 12.70 5.76
N SER A 254 6.19 11.65 6.59
CA SER A 254 5.61 10.34 6.23
C SER A 254 4.46 9.89 7.12
N ASN A 255 4.34 10.46 8.33
CA ASN A 255 3.32 10.10 9.32
C ASN A 255 2.01 10.94 9.21
N PHE A 256 1.94 11.86 8.25
CA PHE A 256 0.79 12.73 7.97
C PHE A 256 0.47 13.76 9.06
N SER A 257 1.39 14.03 10.00
CA SER A 257 1.16 15.04 11.06
C SER A 257 1.11 16.47 10.53
N LEU A 258 1.58 16.72 9.30
CA LEU A 258 1.53 18.03 8.64
C LEU A 258 0.17 18.33 7.98
N LEU A 259 -0.75 17.37 7.91
CA LEU A 259 -2.08 17.63 7.39
C LEU A 259 -2.92 18.45 8.39
N PRO A 260 -3.81 19.35 7.91
CA PRO A 260 -4.76 20.04 8.77
C PRO A 260 -5.64 19.06 9.56
N HIS A 261 -5.97 19.39 10.81
CA HIS A 261 -6.89 18.60 11.63
C HIS A 261 -8.30 18.49 11.03
N SER A 262 -8.69 19.48 10.23
CA SER A 262 -9.92 19.48 9.44
C SER A 262 -9.92 18.45 8.32
N LEU A 263 -8.77 17.89 7.95
CA LEU A 263 -8.66 16.75 7.03
C LEU A 263 -8.40 15.45 7.80
N LEU A 264 -7.46 15.47 8.73
CA LEU A 264 -7.04 14.30 9.51
C LEU A 264 -6.82 14.66 10.98
N ASP A 265 -7.74 14.26 11.85
CA ASP A 265 -7.74 14.63 13.26
C ASP A 265 -6.87 13.69 14.10
N GLN A 266 -5.54 13.85 13.98
CA GLN A 266 -4.57 13.03 14.70
C GLN A 266 -4.52 13.28 16.23
N ARG A 267 -5.41 14.12 16.78
CA ARG A 267 -5.61 14.23 18.24
C ARG A 267 -6.44 13.06 18.80
N HIS A 268 -7.21 12.40 17.93
CA HIS A 268 -8.10 11.28 18.28
C HIS A 268 -7.58 9.92 17.76
N GLY A 269 -6.37 9.88 17.20
CA GLY A 269 -5.75 8.68 16.65
C GLY A 269 -4.52 9.02 15.81
N ALA A 270 -3.90 8.03 15.18
CA ALA A 270 -2.76 8.26 14.29
C ALA A 270 -2.99 7.58 12.94
N PHE A 271 -2.48 8.18 11.85
CA PHE A 271 -2.53 7.52 10.54
C PHE A 271 -1.79 6.18 10.58
N LEU A 272 -0.56 6.19 11.10
CA LEU A 272 0.26 5.01 11.35
C LEU A 272 -0.12 4.40 12.70
N ARG A 273 -1.23 3.65 12.70
CA ARG A 273 -1.88 3.10 13.90
C ARG A 273 -1.04 2.02 14.61
N LYS A 274 -0.99 0.81 14.03
CA LYS A 274 -0.27 -0.36 14.61
C LYS A 274 0.83 -0.93 13.70
N GLY A 275 0.60 -1.00 12.38
CA GLY A 275 1.61 -1.49 11.44
C GLY A 275 1.95 -2.98 11.57
N VAL A 276 0.96 -3.82 11.88
CA VAL A 276 1.12 -5.27 12.05
C VAL A 276 0.13 -6.05 11.17
N CYS A 277 0.40 -7.33 10.96
CA CYS A 277 -0.54 -8.30 10.40
C CYS A 277 -1.38 -8.95 11.52
N GLY A 278 -2.64 -9.28 11.25
CA GLY A 278 -3.49 -10.06 12.15
C GLY A 278 -4.21 -9.25 13.24
N ASP A 279 -4.19 -7.92 13.20
CA ASP A 279 -4.90 -7.11 14.20
C ASP A 279 -6.43 -7.28 14.12
N TRP A 280 -6.94 -7.80 13.00
CA TRP A 280 -8.34 -8.21 12.87
C TRP A 280 -8.78 -9.21 13.94
N LYS A 281 -7.88 -10.10 14.40
CA LYS A 281 -8.16 -11.08 15.48
C LYS A 281 -8.53 -10.40 16.81
N ASN A 282 -8.12 -9.15 17.01
CA ASN A 282 -8.46 -8.35 18.20
C ASN A 282 -9.77 -7.56 18.09
N HIS A 283 -10.44 -7.60 16.92
CA HIS A 283 -11.59 -6.75 16.64
C HIS A 283 -12.81 -7.53 16.18
N PHE A 284 -12.59 -8.61 15.43
CA PHE A 284 -13.68 -9.42 14.91
C PHE A 284 -14.19 -10.33 16.02
N THR A 285 -15.50 -10.38 16.22
CA THR A 285 -16.13 -11.47 16.98
C THR A 285 -16.05 -12.76 16.14
N LEU A 286 -16.21 -13.92 16.79
CA LEU A 286 -16.27 -15.20 16.10
C LEU A 286 -17.35 -15.19 15.00
N ALA A 287 -18.55 -14.68 15.32
CA ALA A 287 -19.65 -14.60 14.38
C ALA A 287 -19.34 -13.69 13.17
N GLN A 288 -18.65 -12.56 13.39
CA GLN A 288 -18.19 -11.68 12.30
C GLN A 288 -17.14 -12.36 11.44
N SER A 289 -16.19 -13.08 12.05
CA SER A 289 -15.16 -13.84 11.31
C SER A 289 -15.81 -14.90 10.42
N GLU A 290 -16.69 -15.73 10.97
CA GLU A 290 -17.38 -16.78 10.20
C GLU A 290 -18.23 -16.20 9.06
N ALA A 291 -18.92 -15.07 9.30
CA ALA A 291 -19.69 -14.38 8.28
C ALA A 291 -18.79 -13.83 7.17
N PHE A 292 -17.66 -13.22 7.54
CA PHE A 292 -16.64 -12.77 6.62
C PHE A 292 -16.11 -13.93 5.77
N ASP A 293 -15.79 -15.06 6.40
CA ASP A 293 -15.22 -16.23 5.73
C ASP A 293 -16.17 -16.86 4.71
N ARG A 294 -17.48 -16.83 4.97
CA ARG A 294 -18.49 -17.26 3.99
C ARG A 294 -18.45 -16.38 2.74
N VAL A 295 -18.51 -15.05 2.92
CA VAL A 295 -18.48 -14.10 1.81
C VAL A 295 -17.15 -14.16 1.07
N TYR A 296 -16.03 -14.23 1.78
CA TYR A 296 -14.69 -14.32 1.20
C TYR A 296 -14.54 -15.55 0.31
N ARG A 297 -14.93 -16.73 0.80
CA ARG A 297 -14.87 -17.99 0.02
C ARG A 297 -15.73 -17.94 -1.23
N GLU A 298 -16.92 -17.34 -1.14
CA GLU A 298 -17.78 -17.15 -2.31
C GLU A 298 -17.17 -16.18 -3.33
N GLN A 299 -16.71 -15.01 -2.87
CA GLN A 299 -16.21 -13.93 -3.72
C GLN A 299 -14.86 -14.23 -4.37
N MET A 300 -14.01 -15.01 -3.70
CA MET A 300 -12.65 -15.34 -4.10
C MET A 300 -12.52 -16.77 -4.65
N ARG A 301 -13.64 -17.47 -4.85
CA ARG A 301 -13.66 -18.83 -5.41
C ARG A 301 -12.89 -18.89 -6.74
N GLY A 302 -11.97 -19.84 -6.85
CA GLY A 302 -11.18 -20.09 -8.06
C GLY A 302 -9.97 -19.19 -8.25
N LEU A 303 -9.66 -18.33 -7.28
CA LEU A 303 -8.40 -17.57 -7.25
C LEU A 303 -7.29 -18.38 -6.57
N PRO A 304 -6.01 -18.07 -6.85
CA PRO A 304 -4.90 -18.68 -6.13
C PRO A 304 -4.94 -18.29 -4.64
N THR A 305 -4.37 -19.15 -3.80
CA THR A 305 -4.15 -18.87 -2.38
C THR A 305 -3.29 -17.62 -2.21
N PHE A 306 -3.70 -16.73 -1.32
CA PHE A 306 -2.93 -15.57 -0.89
C PHE A 306 -2.23 -15.85 0.44
N PRO A 307 -1.16 -15.10 0.78
CA PRO A 307 -0.42 -15.30 2.04
C PRO A 307 -1.28 -15.25 3.31
N TRP A 308 -2.41 -14.54 3.27
CA TRP A 308 -3.34 -14.43 4.41
C TRP A 308 -4.42 -15.52 4.47
N ASP A 309 -4.46 -16.43 3.50
CA ASP A 309 -5.42 -17.55 3.48
C ASP A 309 -4.89 -18.76 4.26
N VAL A 310 -3.58 -18.78 4.58
CA VAL A 310 -2.95 -19.83 5.37
C VAL A 310 -2.94 -19.37 6.83
N ASP A 311 -3.61 -20.10 7.73
CA ASP A 311 -3.46 -19.83 9.15
C ASP A 311 -2.04 -20.24 9.57
N PRO A 312 -1.34 -19.46 10.41
CA PRO A 312 0.01 -19.79 10.86
C PRO A 312 0.12 -21.16 11.55
N GLU A 313 -0.99 -21.68 12.09
CA GLU A 313 -1.07 -23.00 12.72
C GLU A 313 -1.08 -24.15 11.71
N ASP A 314 -1.49 -23.92 10.46
CA ASP A 314 -1.46 -24.90 9.38
C ASP A 314 -0.10 -24.96 8.65
N ALA A 315 0.85 -24.09 9.04
CA ALA A 315 2.20 -24.02 8.50
C ALA A 315 3.22 -24.83 9.34
N SER A 316 2.81 -25.93 9.96
CA SER A 316 3.74 -26.85 10.63
C SER A 316 4.62 -27.58 9.59
N PRO A 317 5.95 -27.58 9.75
CA PRO A 317 6.85 -28.39 8.94
C PRO A 317 6.93 -29.81 9.52
N ASP A 318 5.80 -30.52 9.61
CA ASP A 318 5.81 -31.94 9.97
C ASP A 318 5.86 -32.81 8.72
N SER A 319 7.02 -32.76 8.04
CA SER A 319 7.57 -33.97 7.42
C SER A 319 8.59 -34.55 8.40
N ASP A 320 8.10 -35.50 9.19
CA ASP A 320 8.83 -36.43 10.05
C ASP A 320 10.25 -36.76 9.52
N PRO A 321 11.33 -36.30 10.17
CA PRO A 321 12.61 -36.95 10.02
C PRO A 321 12.55 -38.22 10.88
N GLY A 322 12.22 -39.33 10.24
CA GLY A 322 12.22 -40.65 10.88
C GLY A 322 13.51 -40.88 11.69
N PRO A 323 13.44 -41.66 12.78
CA PRO A 323 14.54 -41.75 13.74
C PRO A 323 15.82 -42.30 13.11
N ASP A 324 16.91 -41.54 13.28
CA ASP A 324 18.27 -41.89 12.88
C ASP A 324 18.70 -43.21 13.56
N PRO A 325 19.41 -44.13 12.87
CA PRO A 325 19.64 -45.46 13.37
C PRO A 325 20.66 -45.44 14.52
N SER A 326 20.34 -46.14 15.60
CA SER A 326 21.22 -46.34 16.76
C SER A 326 22.55 -47.00 16.36
N PRO A 327 23.66 -46.69 17.05
CA PRO A 327 24.98 -47.21 16.68
C PRO A 327 25.10 -48.70 17.02
N ASN A 328 25.51 -49.48 16.03
CA ASN A 328 25.76 -50.92 16.12
C ASN A 328 27.03 -51.20 16.94
N PRO A 329 26.97 -51.92 18.08
CA PRO A 329 28.14 -52.16 18.93
C PRO A 329 28.78 -53.50 18.54
N ASP A 330 29.33 -53.60 17.32
CA ASP A 330 30.17 -54.76 16.95
C ASP A 330 31.11 -54.41 15.78
N ARG A 331 32.25 -53.81 16.12
CA ARG A 331 33.48 -53.97 15.31
C ARG A 331 34.71 -53.62 16.14
N ALA A 332 35.45 -54.66 16.52
CA ALA A 332 36.78 -54.57 17.11
C ALA A 332 37.80 -53.98 16.10
N PRO A 333 38.87 -53.32 16.55
CA PRO A 333 39.84 -52.68 15.68
C PRO A 333 40.91 -53.68 15.21
N GLU A 334 41.09 -53.80 13.89
CA GLU A 334 42.30 -54.42 13.32
C GLU A 334 43.43 -53.39 13.25
N ALA A 335 44.57 -53.78 13.81
CA ALA A 335 45.81 -53.02 13.87
C ALA A 335 46.53 -52.99 12.50
N PRO A 336 47.42 -52.01 12.27
CA PRO A 336 48.07 -51.83 10.97
C PRO A 336 49.39 -52.61 10.85
N HIS A 337 49.83 -52.75 9.58
CA HIS A 337 51.20 -52.87 9.04
C HIS A 337 51.50 -54.15 8.24
N PRO A 338 52.43 -54.11 7.26
CA PRO A 338 53.29 -53.01 6.81
C PRO A 338 52.94 -52.39 5.45
#